data_AF-A0A3E0UD35-F1
#
_entry.id   AF-A0A3E0UD35-F1
#
_cell.length_a   1.000
_cell.length_b   1.000
_cell.length_c   1.000
_cell.angle_alpha   90.00
_cell.angle_beta   90.00
_cell.angle_gamma   90.00
#
_symmetry.space_group_name_H-M   'P 1'
#
loop_
_entity.id
_entity.type
_entity.pdbx_description
1 polymer ?
#
loop_
_entity_poly.entity_id
_entity_poly.type
_entity_poly.pdbx_seq_one_letter_code
_entity_poly.pdbx_strand_id
1 'polypeptide(L)'
;MTTTPLFKTVIPSKIFESMGMGLPMLAAIPKGEASHIIERANAGIVCKPENSELLVEHILSLSKSSDLMKDLQLNSFKSASNYDRKTLAMSMLNKLSLL
;
A
#
# COMPACT_ATOMS: atom_id res chain seq x y z
N MET A 1 0.49 -11.55 8.14
CA MET A 1 -0.91 -12.01 7.97
C MET A 1 -0.89 -13.34 7.27
N THR A 2 -1.66 -14.34 7.69
CA THR A 2 -1.65 -15.67 7.05
C THR A 2 -2.20 -15.63 5.62
N THR A 3 -2.09 -16.73 4.88
CA THR A 3 -2.62 -16.87 3.50
C THR A 3 -4.13 -17.11 3.44
N THR A 4 -4.85 -16.95 4.56
CA THR A 4 -6.29 -17.12 4.67
C THR A 4 -7.05 -16.23 3.67
N PRO A 5 -8.06 -16.73 2.94
CA PRO A 5 -8.76 -15.97 1.91
C PRO A 5 -9.30 -14.61 2.35
N LEU A 6 -9.75 -14.47 3.61
CA LEU A 6 -10.21 -13.21 4.19
C LEU A 6 -9.19 -12.07 4.04
N PHE A 7 -7.90 -12.36 4.24
CA PHE A 7 -6.87 -11.32 4.19
C PHE A 7 -6.55 -10.84 2.77
N LYS A 8 -7.11 -11.47 1.74
CA LYS A 8 -7.00 -11.01 0.35
C LYS A 8 -8.01 -9.91 0.02
N THR A 9 -9.09 -9.77 0.78
CA THR A 9 -10.20 -8.86 0.46
C THR A 9 -10.23 -7.61 1.33
N VAL A 10 -9.54 -7.61 2.47
CA VAL A 10 -9.52 -6.47 3.39
C VAL A 10 -8.47 -5.44 3.00
N ILE A 11 -8.80 -4.16 3.19
CA ILE A 11 -7.88 -3.05 3.00
C ILE A 11 -7.68 -2.37 4.36
N PRO A 12 -6.51 -2.53 5.01
CA PRO A 12 -6.25 -1.91 6.31
C PRO A 12 -6.03 -0.39 6.19
N SER A 13 -6.59 0.39 7.12
CA SER A 13 -6.48 1.87 7.11
C SER A 13 -5.04 2.36 7.17
N LYS A 14 -4.14 1.60 7.80
CA LYS A 14 -2.71 1.91 7.94
C LYS A 14 -2.01 2.16 6.61
N ILE A 15 -2.47 1.58 5.51
CA ILE A 15 -1.91 1.87 4.18
C ILE A 15 -2.09 3.35 3.83
N PHE A 16 -3.29 3.88 4.07
CA PHE A 16 -3.62 5.27 3.75
C PHE A 16 -2.98 6.25 4.73
N GLU A 17 -2.86 5.87 6.00
CA GLU A 17 -2.14 6.65 7.01
C GLU A 17 -0.66 6.77 6.65
N SER A 18 0.00 5.66 6.29
CA SER A 18 1.39 5.66 5.82
C SER A 18 1.56 6.48 4.55
N MET A 19 0.67 6.35 3.57
CA MET A 19 0.66 7.18 2.36
C MET A 19 0.57 8.67 2.67
N GLY A 20 -0.38 9.08 3.52
CA GLY A 20 -0.53 10.49 3.90
C GLY A 20 0.70 11.09 4.58
N MET A 21 1.50 10.26 5.26
CA MET A 21 2.76 10.65 5.89
C MET A 21 3.97 10.55 4.93
N GLY A 22 3.79 10.11 3.69
CA GLY A 22 4.89 9.83 2.77
C GLY A 22 5.79 8.68 3.22
N LEU A 23 5.27 7.78 4.06
CA LEU A 23 5.99 6.63 4.57
C LEU A 23 5.78 5.43 3.63
N PRO A 24 6.85 4.90 3.03
CA PRO A 24 6.75 3.69 2.24
C PRO A 24 6.67 2.44 3.11
N MET A 25 6.11 1.39 2.54
CA MET A 25 5.71 0.19 3.29
C MET A 25 6.47 -1.05 2.82
N LEU A 26 6.88 -1.90 3.75
CA LEU A 26 7.24 -3.30 3.48
C LEU A 26 6.13 -4.17 4.07
N ALA A 27 5.28 -4.73 3.20
CA ALA A 27 4.04 -5.37 3.61
C ALA A 27 4.10 -6.90 3.42
N ALA A 28 4.17 -7.64 4.53
CA ALA A 28 4.08 -9.10 4.55
C ALA A 28 2.60 -9.56 4.55
N ILE A 29 1.95 -9.47 3.39
CA ILE A 29 0.51 -9.69 3.18
C ILE A 29 0.26 -10.57 1.95
N PRO A 30 -0.83 -11.35 1.90
CA PRO A 30 -1.16 -12.11 0.71
C PRO A 30 -1.53 -11.19 -0.47
N LYS A 31 -1.41 -11.71 -1.69
CA LYS A 31 -1.93 -11.03 -2.88
C LYS A 31 -3.43 -10.81 -2.76
N GLY A 32 -3.86 -9.57 -2.95
CA GLY A 32 -5.23 -9.12 -2.72
C GLY A 32 -5.37 -7.59 -2.82
N GLU A 33 -6.51 -7.05 -2.38
CA GLU A 33 -6.83 -5.62 -2.49
C GLU A 33 -5.73 -4.71 -1.93
N ALA A 34 -5.26 -5.02 -0.71
CA ALA A 34 -4.19 -4.27 -0.05
C ALA A 34 -2.85 -4.31 -0.81
N SER A 35 -2.41 -5.47 -1.31
CA SER A 35 -1.16 -5.56 -2.06
C SER A 35 -1.25 -4.82 -3.39
N HIS A 36 -2.39 -4.90 -4.08
CA HIS A 36 -2.59 -4.20 -5.35
C HIS A 36 -2.53 -2.68 -5.17
N ILE A 37 -3.06 -2.14 -4.07
CA ILE A 37 -2.96 -0.71 -3.75
C ILE A 37 -1.48 -0.30 -3.63
N ILE A 38 -0.69 -1.03 -2.84
CA ILE A 38 0.73 -0.71 -2.59
C ILE A 38 1.53 -0.79 -3.89
N GLU A 39 1.32 -1.84 -4.69
CA GLU A 39 2.06 -2.08 -5.94
C GLU A 39 1.69 -1.05 -7.02
N ARG A 40 0.40 -0.77 -7.23
CA ARG A 40 -0.05 0.23 -8.22
C ARG A 40 0.42 1.64 -7.87
N ALA A 41 0.46 1.96 -6.58
CA ALA A 41 0.95 3.24 -6.09
C ALA A 41 2.48 3.35 -6.14
N ASN A 42 3.21 2.25 -6.39
CA ASN A 42 4.65 2.15 -6.16
C ASN A 42 5.08 2.76 -4.81
N ALA A 43 4.29 2.48 -3.77
CA ALA A 43 4.42 3.07 -2.44
C ALA A 43 5.11 2.13 -1.44
N GLY A 44 5.61 0.99 -1.90
CA GLY A 44 6.24 -0.01 -1.05
C GLY A 44 6.54 -1.31 -1.77
N ILE A 45 7.00 -2.29 -0.99
CA ILE A 45 7.30 -3.65 -1.42
C ILE A 45 6.34 -4.62 -0.73
N VAL A 46 5.76 -5.53 -1.50
CA VAL A 46 4.92 -6.61 -0.98
C VAL A 46 5.75 -7.88 -0.87
N CYS A 47 5.80 -8.45 0.32
CA CYS A 47 6.49 -9.70 0.61
C CYS A 47 5.47 -10.81 0.88
N LYS A 48 5.80 -12.03 0.47
CA LYS A 48 4.99 -13.20 0.82
C LYS A 48 4.94 -13.34 2.35
N PRO A 49 3.77 -13.58 2.94
CA PRO A 49 3.71 -13.89 4.36
C PRO A 49 4.53 -15.11 4.75
N GLU A 50 4.99 -15.13 6.00
CA GLU A 50 5.71 -16.27 6.59
C GLU A 50 7.02 -16.61 5.87
N ASN A 51 7.64 -15.61 5.23
CA ASN A 51 8.97 -15.71 4.64
C ASN A 51 9.88 -14.66 5.28
N SER A 52 10.52 -15.04 6.40
CA SER A 52 11.40 -14.17 7.17
C SER A 52 12.66 -13.80 6.38
N GLU A 53 13.18 -14.74 5.60
CA GLU A 53 14.41 -14.57 4.82
C GLU A 53 14.19 -13.48 3.77
N LEU A 54 13.10 -13.55 3.01
CA LEU A 54 12.75 -12.56 2.00
C LEU A 54 12.45 -11.18 2.62
N LEU A 55 11.87 -11.15 3.82
CA LEU A 55 11.66 -9.90 4.55
C LEU A 55 13.00 -9.22 4.90
N VAL A 56 13.96 -10.00 5.40
CA VAL A 56 15.32 -9.51 5.71
C VAL A 56 16.02 -9.02 4.45
N GLU A 57 15.94 -9.76 3.35
CA GLU A 57 16.50 -9.36 2.06
C GLU A 57 15.96 -8.00 1.60
N HIS A 58 14.64 -7.79 1.67
CA HIS A 58 14.04 -6.51 1.31
C HIS A 58 14.45 -5.37 2.25
N ILE A 59 14.53 -5.61 3.56
CA ILE A 59 15.02 -4.61 4.52
C ILE A 59 16.45 -4.19 4.17
N LEU A 60 17.34 -5.16 3.92
CA LEU A 60 18.73 -4.90 3.55
C LEU A 60 18.87 -4.20 2.20
N SER A 61 18.00 -4.51 1.23
CA SER A 61 17.96 -3.83 -0.06
C SER A 61 17.54 -2.35 0.10
N LEU A 62 16.48 -2.10 0.87
CA LEU A 62 15.99 -0.75 1.17
C LEU A 62 17.02 0.07 1.94
N SER A 63 17.71 -0.52 2.92
CA SER A 63 18.73 0.18 3.70
C SER A 63 19.95 0.58 2.88
N LYS A 64 20.20 -0.09 1.74
CA LYS A 64 21.35 0.16 0.86
C LYS A 64 21.05 1.12 -0.29
N SER A 65 19.78 1.39 -0.59
CA SER A 65 19.37 2.22 -1.73
C SER A 65 18.57 3.43 -1.28
N SER A 66 19.27 4.56 -1.12
CA SER A 66 18.63 5.85 -0.79
C SER A 66 17.71 6.34 -1.90
N ASP A 67 18.03 6.06 -3.17
CA ASP A 67 17.22 6.48 -4.32
C ASP A 67 15.91 5.71 -4.39
N LEU A 68 15.96 4.38 -4.28
CA LEU A 68 14.74 3.57 -4.17
C LEU A 68 13.88 4.05 -3.00
N MET A 69 14.51 4.39 -1.88
CA MET A 69 13.75 4.84 -0.72
C MET A 69 13.05 6.18 -0.93
N LYS A 70 13.73 7.15 -1.57
CA LYS A 70 13.13 8.43 -1.94
C LYS A 70 11.99 8.27 -2.93
N ASP A 71 12.15 7.41 -3.93
CA ASP A 71 11.11 7.15 -4.92
C ASP A 71 9.85 6.57 -4.27
N LEU A 72 10.01 5.58 -3.40
CA LEU A 72 8.90 4.98 -2.66
C LEU A 72 8.23 6.00 -1.71
N GLN A 73 8.99 6.85 -1.02
CA GLN A 73 8.45 7.93 -0.18
C GLN A 73 7.61 8.92 -0.99
N LEU A 74 8.15 9.40 -2.11
CA LEU A 74 7.48 10.36 -2.99
C LEU A 74 6.19 9.79 -3.57
N ASN A 75 6.23 8.54 -4.01
CA ASN A 75 5.08 7.85 -4.59
C ASN A 75 4.02 7.54 -3.53
N SER A 76 4.45 7.16 -2.32
CA SER A 76 3.56 6.98 -1.16
C SER A 76 2.78 8.26 -0.87
N PHE A 77 3.47 9.40 -0.80
CA PHE A 77 2.83 10.71 -0.57
C PHE A 77 1.89 11.13 -1.70
N LYS A 78 2.35 11.07 -2.96
CA LYS A 78 1.53 11.45 -4.14
C LYS A 78 0.23 10.65 -4.21
N SER A 79 0.31 9.35 -3.90
CA SER A 79 -0.82 8.43 -4.00
C SER A 79 -1.88 8.63 -2.92
N ALA A 80 -1.55 9.29 -1.80
CA ALA A 80 -2.49 9.53 -0.71
C ALA A 80 -3.76 10.29 -1.17
N SER A 81 -3.59 11.24 -2.10
CA SER A 81 -4.68 12.05 -2.64
C SER A 81 -5.78 11.23 -3.34
N ASN A 82 -5.44 10.07 -3.90
CA ASN A 82 -6.39 9.15 -4.52
C ASN A 82 -7.37 8.54 -3.51
N TYR A 83 -7.04 8.57 -2.23
CA TYR A 83 -7.79 7.96 -1.14
C TYR A 83 -8.33 9.00 -0.15
N ASP A 84 -8.38 10.27 -0.56
CA ASP A 84 -9.01 11.32 0.22
C ASP A 84 -10.50 11.02 0.44
N ARG A 85 -10.95 11.10 1.70
CA ARG A 85 -12.31 10.73 2.10
C ARG A 85 -13.36 11.57 1.40
N LYS A 86 -13.12 12.88 1.24
CA LYS A 86 -14.09 13.79 0.61
C LYS A 86 -14.22 13.46 -0.88
N THR A 87 -13.09 13.23 -1.55
CA THR A 87 -13.02 12.84 -2.96
C THR A 87 -13.75 11.53 -3.22
N LEU A 88 -13.50 10.51 -2.39
CA LEU A 88 -14.17 9.21 -2.50
C LEU A 88 -15.68 9.31 -2.22
N ALA A 89 -16.09 10.09 -1.21
CA ALA A 89 -17.50 10.30 -0.92
C ALA A 89 -18.23 11.00 -2.08
N MET A 90 -17.61 12.02 -2.68
CA MET A 90 -18.17 12.69 -3.86
C MET A 90 -18.24 11.76 -5.08
N SER A 91 -17.24 10.91 -5.29
CA SER A 91 -17.26 9.88 -6.34
C SER A 91 -18.44 8.93 -6.16
N MET A 92 -18.68 8.46 -4.92
CA MET A 92 -19.83 7.62 -4.60
C MET A 92 -21.16 8.33 -4.85
N LEU A 93 -21.31 9.58 -4.38
CA LEU A 93 -22.52 10.37 -4.61
C LEU A 93 -22.82 10.53 -6.10
N ASN A 94 -21.81 10.87 -6.91
CA ASN A 94 -21.95 11.01 -8.35
C ASN A 94 -22.40 9.71 -9.02
N LYS A 95 -21.96 8.55 -8.53
CA LYS A 95 -22.40 7.25 -9.04
C LYS A 95 -23.85 6.91 -8.67
N LEU A 96 -24.30 7.37 -7.51
CA LEU A 96 -25.69 7.19 -7.06
C LEU A 96 -26.66 8.13 -7.77
N SER A 97 -26.23 9.35 -8.12
CA SER A 97 -27.05 10.33 -8.86
C SER A 97 -27.18 10.04 -10.36
N LEU A 98 -26.47 9.02 -10.86
CA LEU A 98 -26.56 8.52 -12.24
C LEU A 98 -27.56 7.37 -12.39
N LEU A 99 -28.25 7.00 -11.29
CA LEU A 99 -29.42 6.12 -11.24
C LEU A 99 -30.69 6.98 -11.19
#